data_AF-A0A7V3CEY4-F1
#
_entry.id   AF-A0A7V3CEY4-F1
#
_cell.length_a   1.000
_cell.length_b   1.000
_cell.length_c   1.000
_cell.angle_alpha   90.00
_cell.angle_beta   90.00
_cell.angle_gamma   90.00
#
_symmetry.space_group_name_H-M   'P 1'
#
loop_
_entity.id
_entity.type
_entity.pdbx_description
1 polymer ?
#
loop_
_entity_poly.entity_id
_entity_poly.type
_entity_poly.pdbx_seq_one_letter_code
_entity_poly.pdbx_strand_id
1 'polypeptide(L)'
;MSEDIPNESNKVGSGTKVVPLLPLRDIIVFPYMVVPLFVGREKSINALEEAMNAEKDILLAAQINAKTNDPKAEDIYKVGTLGTIIQLLRLPDGTVKVLVEGRKRGRINKYLNNENFFLVEAEEINENREVTIECEALMRSVKATFETYVKLNKRIPPEML
;
A
#
# COMPACT_ATOMS: atom_id res chain seq x y z
N MET A 1 16.62 -16.45 -47.94
CA MET A 1 15.24 -16.61 -47.41
C MET A 1 15.37 -16.48 -45.91
N SER A 2 14.93 -15.34 -45.41
CA SER A 2 14.87 -14.96 -44.00
C SER A 2 13.82 -15.82 -43.30
N GLU A 3 14.25 -16.64 -42.34
CA GLU A 3 13.35 -17.27 -41.39
C GLU A 3 13.08 -16.27 -40.27
N ASP A 4 11.80 -15.92 -40.13
CA ASP A 4 11.28 -14.99 -39.14
C ASP A 4 11.56 -15.47 -37.72
N ILE A 5 12.26 -14.65 -36.95
CA ILE A 5 12.38 -14.79 -35.50
C ILE A 5 11.04 -14.35 -34.87
N PRO A 6 10.34 -15.18 -34.10
CA PRO A 6 9.16 -14.71 -33.38
C PRO A 6 9.57 -13.77 -32.25
N ASN A 7 9.03 -12.56 -32.31
CA ASN A 7 9.15 -11.45 -31.38
C ASN A 7 8.83 -11.85 -29.92
N GLU A 8 9.77 -11.66 -29.00
CA GLU A 8 9.55 -11.70 -27.53
C GLU A 8 8.75 -10.48 -27.07
N SER A 9 7.49 -10.38 -27.50
CA SER A 9 6.55 -9.40 -26.99
C SER A 9 5.95 -9.87 -25.65
N ASN A 10 6.40 -9.22 -24.57
CA ASN A 10 5.62 -8.89 -23.37
C ASN A 10 4.82 -10.03 -22.70
N LYS A 11 5.48 -10.83 -21.86
CA LYS A 11 4.80 -11.42 -20.70
C LYS A 11 4.69 -10.36 -19.61
N VAL A 12 3.59 -9.60 -19.62
CA VAL A 12 3.15 -8.89 -18.41
C VAL A 12 2.95 -9.97 -17.34
N GLY A 13 3.81 -9.99 -16.32
CA GLY A 13 3.71 -10.95 -15.23
C GLY A 13 2.34 -10.85 -14.58
N SER A 14 1.71 -12.00 -14.31
CA SER A 14 0.31 -12.23 -13.85
C SER A 14 -0.15 -11.46 -12.58
N GLY A 15 0.61 -10.49 -12.08
CA GLY A 15 0.26 -9.65 -10.92
C GLY A 15 0.68 -8.18 -11.07
N THR A 16 1.04 -7.72 -12.27
CA THR A 16 1.48 -6.34 -12.51
C THR A 16 0.31 -5.45 -12.95
N LYS A 17 0.15 -4.29 -12.32
CA LYS A 17 -0.92 -3.33 -12.58
C LYS A 17 -0.38 -1.89 -12.58
N VAL A 18 -1.00 -1.03 -13.38
CA VAL A 18 -0.74 0.42 -13.34
C VAL A 18 -1.72 1.08 -12.37
N VAL A 19 -1.21 1.67 -11.30
CA VAL A 19 -2.02 2.20 -10.18
C VAL A 19 -1.49 3.56 -9.71
N PRO A 20 -2.36 4.45 -9.19
CA PRO A 20 -1.92 5.62 -8.45
C PRO A 20 -1.15 5.21 -7.18
N LEU A 21 -0.18 6.04 -6.78
CA LEU A 21 0.61 5.87 -5.58
C LEU A 21 0.32 7.00 -4.58
N LEU A 22 0.02 6.63 -3.33
CA LEU A 22 -0.16 7.54 -2.21
C LEU A 22 1.02 7.44 -1.23
N PRO A 23 1.90 8.45 -1.15
CA PRO A 23 2.98 8.49 -0.17
C PRO A 23 2.47 8.81 1.24
N LEU A 24 2.72 7.93 2.20
CA LEU A 24 2.28 8.04 3.60
C LEU A 24 3.41 8.53 4.51
N ARG A 25 3.10 9.48 5.40
CA ARG A 25 4.09 10.13 6.27
C ARG A 25 4.26 9.45 7.63
N ASP A 26 3.15 9.23 8.32
CA ASP A 26 3.14 8.86 9.74
C ASP A 26 2.56 7.46 9.99
N ILE A 27 2.27 6.72 8.92
CA ILE A 27 1.60 5.43 9.01
C ILE A 27 2.09 4.48 7.92
N ILE A 28 2.16 3.20 8.28
CA ILE A 28 2.33 2.08 7.36
C ILE A 28 1.03 1.29 7.38
N VAL A 29 0.40 1.14 6.23
CA VAL A 29 -0.81 0.33 6.08
C VAL A 29 -0.38 -1.09 5.75
N PHE A 30 -0.81 -2.07 6.54
CA PHE A 30 -0.61 -3.48 6.27
C PHE A 30 -1.83 -4.09 5.56
N PRO A 31 -1.68 -5.26 4.91
CA PRO A 31 -2.83 -6.05 4.47
C PRO A 31 -3.85 -6.25 5.60
N TYR A 32 -5.14 -6.24 5.23
CA TYR A 32 -6.33 -6.36 6.09
C TYR A 32 -6.58 -5.19 7.05
N MET A 33 -5.72 -4.17 7.08
CA MET A 33 -6.00 -2.95 7.85
C MET A 33 -7.02 -2.08 7.14
N VAL A 34 -8.03 -1.63 7.89
CA VAL A 34 -8.95 -0.55 7.48
C VAL A 34 -8.62 0.67 8.31
N VAL A 35 -8.13 1.74 7.67
CA VAL A 35 -7.69 2.95 8.37
C VAL A 35 -8.20 4.23 7.70
N PRO A 36 -8.64 5.22 8.50
CA PRO A 36 -8.95 6.54 7.97
C PRO A 36 -7.64 7.34 7.77
N LEU A 37 -7.52 8.01 6.64
CA LEU A 37 -6.42 8.91 6.31
C LEU A 37 -6.95 10.32 6.00
N PHE A 38 -6.16 11.33 6.35
CA PHE A 38 -6.42 12.73 6.02
C PHE A 38 -5.39 13.19 5.01
N VAL A 39 -5.85 13.65 3.85
CA VAL A 39 -5.02 13.99 2.71
C VAL A 39 -5.30 15.43 2.28
N GLY A 40 -4.25 16.25 2.28
CA GLY A 40 -4.35 17.67 1.92
C GLY A 40 -3.47 18.11 0.74
N ARG A 41 -2.59 17.24 0.24
CA ARG A 41 -1.74 17.57 -0.92
C ARG A 41 -2.52 17.33 -2.20
N GLU A 42 -2.52 18.32 -3.09
CA GLU A 42 -3.24 18.27 -4.36
C GLU A 42 -2.91 17.01 -5.18
N LYS A 43 -1.62 16.68 -5.35
CA LYS A 43 -1.21 15.44 -6.05
C LYS A 43 -1.74 14.16 -5.40
N SER A 44 -1.87 14.14 -4.08
CA SER A 44 -2.40 12.98 -3.35
C SER A 44 -3.92 12.90 -3.46
N ILE A 45 -4.61 14.04 -3.46
CA ILE A 45 -6.05 14.12 -3.70
C ILE A 45 -6.37 13.63 -5.12
N ASN A 46 -5.62 14.08 -6.12
CA ASN A 46 -5.77 13.64 -7.52
C ASN A 46 -5.57 12.13 -7.67
N ALA A 47 -4.57 11.54 -6.98
CA ALA A 47 -4.36 10.09 -6.98
C ALA A 47 -5.55 9.31 -6.43
N LEU A 48 -6.16 9.81 -5.35
CA LEU A 48 -7.34 9.20 -4.73
C LEU A 48 -8.56 9.26 -5.65
N GLU A 49 -8.77 10.40 -6.30
CA GLU A 49 -9.88 10.59 -7.23
C GLU A 49 -9.75 9.72 -8.47
N GLU A 50 -8.56 9.63 -9.06
CA GLU A 50 -8.30 8.71 -10.18
C GLU A 50 -8.57 7.26 -9.77
N ALA A 51 -8.07 6.83 -8.61
CA ALA A 51 -8.27 5.46 -8.14
C ALA A 51 -9.76 5.15 -7.94
N MET A 52 -10.51 6.08 -7.32
CA MET A 52 -11.93 5.89 -7.06
C MET A 52 -12.78 5.94 -8.34
N ASN A 53 -12.51 6.87 -9.26
CA ASN A 53 -13.27 7.04 -10.50
C ASN A 53 -13.06 5.87 -11.47
N ALA A 54 -11.86 5.29 -11.48
CA ALA A 54 -11.52 4.20 -12.36
C ALA A 54 -11.68 2.81 -11.72
N GLU A 55 -12.22 2.74 -10.49
CA GLU A 55 -12.31 1.51 -9.67
C GLU A 55 -10.97 0.75 -9.60
N LYS A 56 -9.86 1.49 -9.56
CA LYS A 56 -8.50 0.94 -9.54
C LYS A 56 -8.03 0.75 -8.10
N ASP A 57 -7.18 -0.25 -7.92
CA ASP A 57 -6.36 -0.36 -6.71
C ASP A 57 -5.48 0.90 -6.56
N ILE A 58 -5.16 1.25 -5.32
CA ILE A 58 -4.17 2.29 -4.98
C ILE A 58 -2.99 1.66 -4.26
N LEU A 59 -1.76 2.07 -4.59
CA LEU A 59 -0.58 1.67 -3.84
C LEU A 59 -0.31 2.66 -2.72
N LEU A 60 -0.28 2.15 -1.49
CA LEU A 60 0.03 2.90 -0.27
C LEU A 60 1.47 2.62 0.13
N ALA A 61 2.37 3.59 0.08
CA ALA A 61 3.78 3.37 0.45
C ALA A 61 4.28 4.46 1.40
N ALA A 62 5.06 4.06 2.40
CA ALA A 62 5.64 5.01 3.33
C ALA A 62 6.74 5.86 2.68
N GLN A 63 6.88 7.10 3.14
CA GLN A 63 8.01 7.95 2.85
C GLN A 63 9.22 7.51 3.69
N ILE A 64 10.42 7.61 3.13
CA ILE A 64 11.67 7.33 3.84
C ILE A 64 11.87 8.36 4.96
N ASN A 65 11.66 9.63 4.64
CA ASN A 65 11.66 10.72 5.62
C ASN A 65 10.26 11.32 5.73
N ALA A 66 9.61 11.10 6.86
CA ALA A 66 8.31 11.67 7.15
C ALA A 66 8.29 13.20 7.06
N LYS A 67 9.40 13.90 7.33
CA LYS A 67 9.43 15.38 7.31
C LYS A 67 9.38 15.98 5.89
N THR A 68 9.54 15.17 4.85
CA THR A 68 9.52 15.65 3.46
C THR A 68 8.12 16.07 3.04
N ASN A 69 7.97 17.31 2.57
CA ASN A 69 6.68 17.88 2.16
C ASN A 69 6.31 17.53 0.72
N ASP A 70 7.29 17.47 -0.18
CA ASP A 70 7.08 17.07 -1.58
C ASP A 70 8.05 15.91 -1.88
N PRO A 71 7.66 14.66 -1.54
CA PRO A 71 8.54 13.51 -1.70
C PRO A 71 8.76 13.23 -3.18
N LYS A 72 9.99 12.95 -3.58
CA LYS A 72 10.32 12.41 -4.90
C LYS A 72 10.18 10.89 -4.91
N ALA A 73 10.28 10.29 -6.09
CA ALA A 73 10.27 8.83 -6.24
C ALA A 73 11.31 8.12 -5.35
N GLU A 74 12.49 8.72 -5.18
CA GLU A 74 13.57 8.20 -4.33
C GLU A 74 13.29 8.32 -2.82
N ASP A 75 12.36 9.19 -2.42
CA ASP A 75 11.97 9.40 -1.02
C ASP A 75 10.87 8.44 -0.57
N ILE A 76 10.47 7.48 -1.41
CA ILE A 76 9.36 6.56 -1.15
C ILE A 76 9.88 5.13 -1.14
N TYR A 77 9.47 4.35 -0.14
CA TYR A 77 9.83 2.94 -0.09
C TYR A 77 9.24 2.19 -1.30
N LYS A 78 10.06 1.34 -1.93
CA LYS A 78 9.66 0.55 -3.11
C LYS A 78 8.59 -0.50 -2.82
N VAL A 79 8.38 -0.87 -1.56
CA VAL A 79 7.36 -1.83 -1.16
C VAL A 79 6.33 -1.11 -0.32
N GLY A 80 5.07 -1.32 -0.67
CA GLY A 80 3.91 -0.80 0.02
C GLY A 80 2.79 -1.82 0.04
N THR A 81 1.57 -1.33 0.22
CA THR A 81 0.36 -2.14 0.27
C THR A 81 -0.59 -1.68 -0.82
N LEU A 82 -0.95 -2.58 -1.72
CA LEU A 82 -2.07 -2.42 -2.63
C LEU A 82 -3.35 -2.49 -1.82
N GLY A 83 -4.22 -1.52 -2.01
CA GLY A 83 -5.47 -1.39 -1.30
C GLY A 83 -6.58 -0.82 -2.17
N THR A 84 -7.76 -0.73 -1.60
CA THR A 84 -8.93 -0.09 -2.23
C THR A 84 -9.41 1.09 -1.38
N ILE A 85 -10.05 2.04 -2.06
CA ILE A 85 -10.72 3.17 -1.42
C ILE A 85 -12.15 2.73 -1.12
N ILE A 86 -12.50 2.66 0.17
CA ILE A 86 -13.86 2.32 0.60
C ILE A 86 -14.75 3.56 0.54
N GLN A 87 -14.23 4.70 1.00
CA GLN A 87 -15.01 5.93 1.11
C GLN A 87 -14.11 7.14 0.97
N LEU A 88 -14.59 8.17 0.29
CA LEU A 88 -13.94 9.47 0.13
C LEU A 88 -14.92 10.58 0.52
N LEU A 89 -14.51 11.47 1.42
CA LEU A 89 -15.29 12.62 1.85
C LEU A 89 -14.43 13.89 1.77
N ARG A 90 -14.87 14.87 0.98
CA ARG A 90 -14.27 16.21 1.00
C ARG A 90 -14.73 16.97 2.23
N LEU A 91 -13.79 17.57 2.93
CA LEU A 91 -14.04 18.42 4.08
C LEU A 91 -14.12 19.90 3.64
N PRO A 92 -14.81 20.76 4.40
CA PRO A 92 -14.96 22.18 4.06
C PRO A 92 -13.64 22.96 3.98
N ASP A 93 -12.58 22.46 4.60
CA ASP A 93 -11.23 23.04 4.59
C ASP A 93 -10.42 22.69 3.32
N GLY A 94 -11.02 21.93 2.40
CA GLY A 94 -10.39 21.48 1.16
C GLY A 94 -9.58 20.17 1.31
N THR A 95 -9.45 19.63 2.51
CA THR A 95 -8.82 18.32 2.72
C THR A 95 -9.79 17.18 2.40
N VAL A 96 -9.24 16.00 2.13
CA VAL A 96 -10.01 14.78 1.88
C VAL A 96 -9.79 13.80 3.02
N LYS A 97 -10.89 13.37 3.65
CA LYS A 97 -10.90 12.22 4.54
C LYS A 97 -11.23 10.98 3.71
N VAL A 98 -10.33 10.00 3.72
CA VAL A 98 -10.50 8.75 2.98
C VAL A 98 -10.44 7.56 3.93
N LEU A 99 -11.27 6.55 3.70
CA LEU A 99 -11.19 5.24 4.34
C LEU A 99 -10.59 4.26 3.34
N VAL A 100 -9.46 3.65 3.69
CA VAL A 100 -8.76 2.70 2.83
C VAL A 100 -8.67 1.33 3.48
N GLU A 101 -8.73 0.28 2.67
CA GLU A 101 -8.45 -1.09 3.07
C GLU A 101 -7.19 -1.59 2.37
N GLY A 102 -6.18 -1.97 3.14
CA GLY A 102 -5.01 -2.68 2.62
C GLY A 102 -5.36 -4.11 2.25
N ARG A 103 -4.97 -4.59 1.07
CA ARG A 103 -5.30 -5.94 0.59
C ARG A 103 -4.09 -6.86 0.50
N LYS A 104 -3.04 -6.41 -0.18
CA LYS A 104 -1.85 -7.22 -0.44
C LYS A 104 -0.60 -6.34 -0.48
N ARG A 105 0.57 -6.94 -0.24
CA ARG A 105 1.83 -6.23 -0.50
C ARG A 105 2.04 -6.03 -1.99
N GLY A 106 2.55 -4.86 -2.37
CA GLY A 106 2.90 -4.51 -3.74
C GLY A 106 4.31 -3.92 -3.81
N ARG A 107 5.01 -4.18 -4.92
CA ARG A 107 6.32 -3.59 -5.24
C ARG A 107 6.19 -2.62 -6.39
N ILE A 108 6.78 -1.43 -6.24
CA ILE A 108 6.96 -0.47 -7.32
C ILE A 108 8.06 -0.99 -8.25
N ASN A 109 7.70 -1.33 -9.47
CA ASN A 109 8.64 -1.73 -10.52
C ASN A 109 9.09 -0.52 -11.34
N LYS A 110 8.17 0.40 -11.63
CA LYS A 110 8.45 1.58 -12.46
C LYS A 110 7.56 2.76 -12.10
N TYR A 111 8.12 3.97 -12.12
CA TYR A 111 7.34 5.21 -12.11
C TYR A 111 6.99 5.61 -13.54
N LEU A 112 5.73 5.95 -13.77
CA LEU A 112 5.20 6.40 -15.05
C LEU A 112 5.08 7.92 -15.04
N ASN A 113 5.21 8.53 -16.23
CA ASN A 113 5.14 9.98 -16.34
C ASN A 113 3.70 10.45 -16.14
N ASN A 114 3.49 11.28 -15.12
CA ASN A 114 2.22 11.93 -14.82
C ASN A 114 2.50 13.15 -13.95
N GLU A 115 2.05 14.32 -14.40
CA GLU A 115 2.28 15.60 -13.69
C GLU A 115 1.32 15.79 -12.51
N ASN A 116 0.14 15.18 -12.57
CA ASN A 116 -0.95 15.39 -11.63
C ASN A 116 -0.80 14.59 -10.34
N PHE A 117 -0.15 13.41 -10.40
CA PHE A 117 0.06 12.52 -9.26
C PHE A 117 1.09 11.44 -9.57
N PHE A 118 1.56 10.71 -8.54
CA PHE A 118 2.42 9.56 -8.76
C PHE A 118 1.65 8.40 -9.38
N LEU A 119 2.06 8.00 -10.59
CA LEU A 119 1.56 6.82 -11.27
C LEU A 119 2.67 5.78 -11.34
N VAL A 120 2.37 4.54 -10.99
CA VAL A 120 3.37 3.47 -10.95
C VAL A 120 2.87 2.18 -11.60
N GLU A 121 3.80 1.43 -12.13
CA GLU A 121 3.63 0.01 -12.40
C GLU A 121 3.99 -0.75 -11.11
N ALA A 122 2.99 -1.39 -10.51
CA ALA A 122 3.10 -2.11 -9.26
C ALA A 122 2.84 -3.61 -9.46
N GLU A 123 3.68 -4.44 -8.85
CA GLU A 123 3.56 -5.90 -8.87
C GLU A 123 3.09 -6.42 -7.52
N GLU A 124 2.03 -7.24 -7.52
CA GLU A 124 1.58 -7.97 -6.35
C GLU A 124 2.67 -8.93 -5.84
N ILE A 125 3.07 -8.80 -4.58
CA ILE A 125 4.00 -9.72 -3.93
C ILE A 125 3.21 -10.93 -3.45
N ASN A 126 3.41 -12.07 -4.10
CA ASN A 126 2.84 -13.34 -3.65
C ASN A 126 3.57 -13.84 -2.39
N GLU A 127 2.84 -13.90 -1.29
CA GLU A 127 3.33 -14.48 -0.04
C GLU A 127 3.13 -15.98 -0.06
N ASN A 128 4.03 -16.70 -0.73
CA ASN A 128 4.03 -18.16 -0.62
C ASN A 128 4.67 -18.52 0.71
N ARG A 129 3.84 -18.87 1.70
CA ARG A 129 4.29 -19.26 3.04
C ARG A 129 3.88 -20.69 3.32
N GLU A 130 4.86 -21.58 3.30
CA GLU A 130 4.70 -22.89 3.92
C GLU A 130 4.61 -22.69 5.43
N VAL A 131 3.49 -23.10 6.03
CA VAL A 131 3.32 -23.06 7.48
C VAL A 131 3.94 -24.31 8.05
N THR A 132 5.17 -24.19 8.55
CA THR A 132 5.88 -25.29 9.22
C THR A 132 5.50 -25.35 10.71
N ILE A 133 5.88 -26.45 11.37
CA ILE A 133 5.66 -26.63 12.82
C ILE A 133 6.38 -25.52 13.60
N GLU A 134 7.56 -25.10 13.15
CA GLU A 134 8.32 -23.99 13.73
C GLU A 134 7.57 -22.65 13.56
N CYS A 135 6.96 -22.40 12.40
CA CYS A 135 6.12 -21.22 12.18
C CYS A 135 4.96 -21.17 13.18
N GLU A 136 4.27 -22.29 13.39
CA GLU A 136 3.18 -22.37 14.38
C GLU A 136 3.67 -22.17 15.81
N ALA A 137 4.81 -22.76 16.17
CA ALA A 137 5.42 -22.58 17.48
C ALA A 137 5.79 -21.10 17.72
N LEU A 138 6.35 -20.44 16.71
CA LEU A 138 6.67 -19.02 16.78
C LEU A 138 5.41 -18.16 16.90
N MET A 139 4.34 -18.47 16.15
CA MET A 139 3.05 -17.78 16.27
C MET A 139 2.48 -17.89 17.70
N ARG A 140 2.53 -19.08 18.31
CA ARG A 140 2.12 -19.28 19.71
C ARG A 140 2.95 -18.43 20.67
N SER A 141 4.27 -18.38 20.46
CA SER A 141 5.18 -17.57 21.27
C SER A 141 4.87 -16.08 21.15
N VAL A 142 4.71 -15.56 19.93
CA VAL A 142 4.38 -14.15 19.68
C VAL A 142 3.05 -13.78 20.34
N LYS A 143 2.04 -14.64 20.21
CA LYS A 143 0.73 -14.41 20.85
C LYS A 143 0.83 -14.34 22.37
N ALA A 144 1.52 -15.31 23.01
CA ALA A 144 1.69 -15.33 24.46
C ALA A 144 2.48 -14.11 24.99
N THR A 145 3.52 -13.69 24.27
CA THR A 145 4.27 -12.46 24.60
C THR A 145 3.38 -11.22 24.45
N PHE A 146 2.57 -11.14 23.40
CA PHE A 146 1.66 -10.02 23.20
C PHE A 146 0.56 -9.93 24.26
N GLU A 147 -0.03 -11.07 24.67
CA GLU A 147 -0.97 -11.14 25.81
C GLU A 147 -0.34 -10.62 27.11
N THR A 148 0.92 -10.95 27.35
CA THR A 148 1.66 -10.46 28.52
C THR A 148 1.87 -8.95 28.44
N TYR A 149 2.22 -8.44 27.25
CA TYR A 149 2.38 -7.00 27.02
C TYR A 149 1.07 -6.21 27.25
N VAL A 150 -0.07 -6.71 26.74
CA VAL A 150 -1.39 -6.06 26.94
C VAL A 150 -1.75 -5.98 28.43
N LYS A 151 -1.48 -7.04 29.22
CA LYS A 151 -1.73 -7.03 30.67
C LYS A 151 -0.92 -5.95 31.40
N LEU A 152 0.28 -5.65 30.92
CA LEU A 152 1.17 -4.64 31.50
C LEU A 152 0.84 -3.22 31.00
N ASN A 153 0.21 -3.08 29.83
CA ASN A 153 -0.07 -1.79 29.21
C ASN A 153 -1.59 -1.57 29.00
N LYS A 154 -2.23 -0.88 29.96
CA LYS A 154 -3.68 -0.61 29.99
C LYS A 154 -4.23 0.26 28.84
N ARG A 155 -3.39 0.69 27.89
CA ARG A 155 -3.81 1.49 26.73
C ARG A 155 -4.34 0.66 25.56
N ILE A 156 -4.15 -0.66 25.59
CA ILE A 156 -4.65 -1.56 24.54
C ILE A 156 -5.93 -2.23 25.04
N PRO A 157 -7.05 -2.05 24.34
CA PRO A 157 -8.30 -2.70 24.72
C PRO A 157 -8.20 -4.24 24.59
N PRO A 158 -8.76 -5.02 25.53
CA PRO A 158 -8.70 -6.48 25.50
C PRO A 158 -9.30 -7.12 24.24
N GLU A 159 -10.23 -6.45 23.56
CA GLU A 159 -10.86 -6.90 22.31
C GLU A 159 -9.89 -6.96 21.11
N MET A 160 -8.65 -6.47 21.25
CA MET A 160 -7.60 -6.59 20.23
C MET A 160 -6.78 -7.89 20.33
N LEU A 161 -7.12 -8.80 21.24
CA LEU A 161 -6.45 -10.12 21.45
C LEU A 161 -7.08 -11.28 20.67
#